data_AF-A0A7V8SU35-F1
#
_entry.id   AF-A0A7V8SU35-F1
#
_cell.length_a   1.000
_cell.length_b   1.000
_cell.length_c   1.000
_cell.angle_alpha   90.00
_cell.angle_beta   90.00
_cell.angle_gamma   90.00
#
_symmetry.space_group_name_H-M   'P 1'
#
loop_
_entity.id
_entity.type
_entity.pdbx_description
1 polymer ?
#
loop_
_entity_poly.entity_id
_entity_poly.type
_entity_poly.pdbx_seq_one_letter_code
_entity_poly.pdbx_strand_id
1 'polypeptide(L)' 'MDNETTKAVQEGDLFLLTGEEMRLLLPWLRDTLTAQEKRDENSDLCQLTSRILRLSSRLYGTASESRETCICRG' A
#
# COMPACT_ATOMS: atom_id res chain seq x y z
N MET A 1 -6.56 24.15 -7.37
CA MET A 1 -6.02 23.06 -8.23
C MET A 1 -7.03 21.94 -8.14
N ASP A 2 -8.17 22.15 -8.78
CA ASP A 2 -9.17 21.10 -8.92
C ASP A 2 -9.05 20.58 -10.34
N ASN A 3 -9.16 19.26 -10.51
CA ASN A 3 -10.14 18.65 -11.41
C ASN A 3 -9.64 17.61 -12.44
N GLU A 4 -8.36 17.22 -12.50
CA GLU A 4 -7.97 16.08 -13.35
C GLU A 4 -8.22 14.74 -12.67
N THR A 5 -7.76 14.57 -11.42
CA THR A 5 -7.98 13.34 -10.65
C THR A 5 -9.45 13.09 -10.36
N THR A 6 -10.21 14.14 -10.02
CA THR A 6 -11.65 14.02 -9.74
C THR A 6 -12.43 13.60 -10.97
N LYS A 7 -12.05 14.11 -12.14
CA LYS A 7 -12.68 13.78 -13.42
C LYS A 7 -12.38 12.33 -13.83
N ALA A 8 -11.13 11.90 -13.73
CA ALA A 8 -10.75 10.51 -14.02
C ALA A 8 -11.38 9.48 -13.06
N VAL A 9 -11.63 9.85 -11.80
CA VAL A 9 -12.43 9.00 -10.87
C VAL A 9 -13.90 8.92 -11.32
N GLN A 10 -14.50 10.03 -11.74
CA GLN A 10 -15.89 10.07 -12.19
C GLN A 10 -16.11 9.34 -13.52
N GLU A 11 -15.11 9.36 -14.40
CA GLU A 11 -15.11 8.65 -15.68
C GLU A 11 -14.83 7.15 -15.53
N GLY A 12 -14.49 6.68 -14.32
CA GLY A 12 -14.21 5.27 -14.03
C GLY A 12 -12.78 4.84 -14.39
N ASP A 13 -11.93 5.77 -14.81
CA ASP A 13 -10.53 5.54 -15.19
C ASP A 13 -9.61 5.36 -13.97
N LEU A 14 -10.09 5.70 -12.77
CA LEU A 14 -9.39 5.52 -11.50
C LEU A 14 -10.26 4.77 -10.49
N PHE A 15 -9.64 3.81 -9.80
CA PHE A 15 -10.27 3.07 -8.71
C PHE A 15 -9.81 3.62 -7.36
N LEU A 16 -10.76 3.98 -6.49
CA LEU A 16 -10.48 4.46 -5.14
C LEU A 16 -10.85 3.38 -4.12
N LEU A 17 -9.89 3.05 -3.25
CA LEU A 17 -10.10 2.13 -2.14
C LEU A 17 -10.60 2.90 -0.92
N THR A 18 -11.71 2.42 -0.35
CA THR A 18 -12.24 2.89 0.92
C THR A 18 -11.35 2.43 2.08
N GLY A 19 -11.51 3.06 3.25
CA GLY A 19 -10.80 2.64 4.45
C GLY A 19 -11.11 1.19 4.87
N GLU A 20 -12.34 0.71 4.64
CA GLU A 20 -12.73 -0.68 4.95
C GLU A 20 -12.05 -1.68 4.02
N GLU A 21 -12.02 -1.41 2.71
CA GLU A 21 -11.32 -2.24 1.74
C GLU A 21 -9.81 -2.27 2.02
N MET A 22 -9.22 -1.13 2.39
CA MET A 22 -7.81 -1.09 2.80
C MET A 22 -7.57 -1.93 4.05
N ARG A 23 -8.48 -1.95 5.04
CA ARG A 23 -8.33 -2.82 6.21
C ARG A 23 -8.33 -4.30 5.87
N LEU A 24 -9.02 -4.70 4.80
CA LEU A 24 -9.01 -6.08 4.29
C LEU A 24 -7.73 -6.40 3.50
N LEU A 25 -7.27 -5.46 2.66
CA LEU A 25 -6.13 -5.69 1.76
C LEU A 25 -4.78 -5.62 2.45
N LEU A 26 -4.59 -4.68 3.38
CA LEU A 26 -3.27 -4.41 3.97
C LEU A 26 -2.67 -5.60 4.75
N PRO A 27 -3.44 -6.39 5.53
CA PRO A 27 -2.92 -7.61 6.14
C PRO A 27 -2.40 -8.60 5.10
N TRP A 28 -3.16 -8.86 4.04
CA TRP A 28 -2.76 -9.78 2.97
C TRP A 28 -1.49 -9.30 2.24
N LEU A 29 -1.38 -7.99 1.97
CA LEU A 29 -0.18 -7.40 1.35
C LEU A 29 1.05 -7.57 2.24
N ARG A 30 0.91 -7.33 3.54
CA ARG A 30 1.99 -7.52 4.52
C ARG A 30 2.44 -8.98 4.58
N ASP A 31 1.51 -9.92 4.67
CA ASP A 31 1.84 -11.34 4.74
C ASP A 31 2.52 -11.82 3.45
N THR A 32 1.99 -11.41 2.29
CA THR A 32 2.55 -11.76 0.98
C THR A 32 3.97 -11.24 0.80
N LEU A 33 4.23 -9.99 1.19
CA LEU A 33 5.55 -9.38 1.09
C LEU A 33 6.56 -10.05 2.03
N THR A 34 6.18 -10.33 3.27
CA THR A 34 7.06 -10.94 4.26
C THR A 34 7.39 -12.41 3.97
N ALA A 35 6.57 -13.07 3.14
CA ALA A 35 6.82 -14.41 2.64
C ALA A 35 7.81 -14.46 1.45
N GLN A 36 8.16 -13.33 0.83
CA GLN A 36 9.11 -13.31 -0.30
C GLN A 36 10.56 -13.50 0.16
N GLU A 37 11.38 -14.08 -0.72
CA GLU A 37 12.83 -14.15 -0.49
C GLU A 37 13.46 -12.75 -0.48
N LYS A 38 14.51 -12.57 0.33
CA LYS A 38 15.26 -11.31 0.38
C LYS A 38 16.15 -11.19 -0.87
N ARG A 39 15.62 -10.56 -1.91
CA ARG A 39 16.30 -10.25 -3.17
C ARG A 39 16.07 -8.79 -3.53
N ASP A 40 17.01 -8.19 -4.28
CA ASP A 40 16.92 -6.77 -4.68
C ASP A 40 15.64 -6.46 -5.45
N GLU A 41 15.19 -7.39 -6.29
CA GLU A 41 13.92 -7.31 -7.04
C GLU A 41 12.69 -7.14 -6.13
N ASN A 42 12.75 -7.70 -4.92
CA ASN A 42 11.68 -7.60 -3.93
C ASN A 42 11.79 -6.34 -3.04
N SER A 43 12.92 -5.62 -3.12
CA SER A 43 13.12 -4.39 -2.36
C SER A 43 12.22 -3.25 -2.86
N ASP A 44 11.93 -3.19 -4.16
CA ASP A 44 11.00 -2.23 -4.74
C ASP A 44 9.56 -2.47 -4.25
N LEU A 45 9.14 -3.75 -4.18
CA LEU A 45 7.85 -4.14 -3.60
C LEU A 45 7.76 -3.75 -2.13
N CYS A 46 8.86 -3.84 -1.39
CA CYS A 46 8.96 -3.39 0.01
C CYS A 46 8.68 -1.90 0.15
N GLN A 47 9.32 -1.09 -0.70
CA GLN A 47 9.18 0.37 -0.68
C GLN A 47 7.77 0.79 -1.08
N LEU A 48 7.21 0.18 -2.12
CA LEU A 48 5.83 0.43 -2.53
C LEU A 48 4.85 0.08 -1.42
N THR A 49 4.96 -1.11 -0.83
CA THR A 49 4.08 -1.57 0.25
C THR A 49 4.19 -0.68 1.49
N SER A 50 5.40 -0.26 1.85
CA SER A 50 5.62 0.68 2.96
C SER A 50 4.92 2.01 2.71
N ARG A 51 5.04 2.56 1.49
CA ARG A 51 4.34 3.79 1.10
C ARG A 51 2.83 3.64 1.19
N ILE A 52 2.28 2.50 0.76
CA ILE A 52 0.84 2.19 0.86
C ILE A 52 0.42 2.15 2.33
N LEU A 53 1.09 1.37 3.17
CA LEU A 53 0.76 1.22 4.60
C LEU A 53 0.80 2.57 5.33
N ARG A 54 1.82 3.40 5.08
CA ARG A 54 1.93 4.73 5.66
C ARG A 54 0.80 5.65 5.24
N LEU A 55 0.49 5.66 3.94
CA LEU A 55 -0.58 6.49 3.40
C LEU A 55 -1.93 6.06 3.97
N SER A 56 -2.22 4.76 3.99
CA SER A 56 -3.46 4.22 4.54
C SER A 56 -3.58 4.44 6.05
N SER A 57 -2.48 4.33 6.80
CA SER A 57 -2.49 4.64 8.23
C SER A 57 -2.86 6.11 8.46
N ARG A 58 -2.27 7.02 7.66
CA ARG A 58 -2.58 8.45 7.72
C ARG A 58 -4.00 8.79 7.31
N LEU A 59 -4.53 8.16 6.25
CA LEU A 59 -5.84 8.48 5.69
C LEU A 59 -7.00 7.79 6.42
N TYR A 60 -6.80 6.56 6.90
CA TYR A 60 -7.88 5.68 7.35
C TYR A 60 -7.65 5.07 8.74
N GLY A 61 -6.54 5.40 9.42
CA GLY A 61 -6.20 4.90 10.75
C GLY A 61 -5.84 3.41 10.78
N THR A 62 -5.43 2.83 9.64
CA THR A 62 -5.00 1.41 9.59
C THR A 62 -3.63 1.22 10.25
N ALA A 63 -3.27 -0.04 10.51
CA ALA A 63 -1.94 -0.38 11.02
C ALA A 63 -0.84 0.14 10.08
N SER A 64 0.10 0.91 10.63
CA SER A 64 1.25 1.47 9.91
C SER A 64 2.29 0.39 9.59
N GLU A 65 3.33 0.76 8.84
CA GLU A 65 4.53 -0.05 8.62
C GLU A 65 5.19 -0.48 9.95
N SER A 66 5.61 -1.74 10.05
CA SER A 66 6.39 -2.28 11.18
C SER A 66 7.72 -2.79 10.66
N ARG A 67 8.69 -3.03 11.56
CA ARG A 67 10.01 -3.59 11.18
C ARG A 67 9.88 -4.91 10.40
N GLU A 68 8.86 -5.70 10.73
CA GLU A 68 8.56 -6.96 10.05
C GLU A 68 8.06 -6.76 8.63
N THR A 69 7.39 -5.64 8.34
CA THR A 69 6.82 -5.39 7.01
C THR A 69 7.86 -5.07 5.95
N CYS A 70 9.14 -4.92 6.30
CA CYS A 70 10.15 -4.73 5.28
C CYS A 70 11.25 -5.77 5.29
N ILE A 71 11.23 -6.60 4.25
CA ILE A 71 12.39 -7.29 3.66
C ILE A 71 13.38 -6.29 3.02
N CYS A 72 13.63 -5.16 3.69
CA CYS A 72 14.64 -4.22 3.28
C CYS A 72 16.02 -4.82 3.61
N ARG A 73 16.71 -5.24 2.54
CA ARG A 73 18.10 -5.70 2.49
C ARG A 73 18.32 -7.17 2.87
N GLY A 74 18.90 -7.90 1.91
CA GLY A 74 20.03 -8.78 2.15
C GLY A 74 21.30 -7.96 2.13
#